data_AF-A0A975PQ15-F1
#
_entry.id   AF-A0A975PQ15-F1
#
_cell.length_a   1.000
_cell.length_b   1.000
_cell.length_c   1.000
_cell.angle_alpha   90.00
_cell.angle_beta   90.00
_cell.angle_gamma   90.00
#
_symmetry.space_group_name_H-M   'P 1'
#
loop_
_entity.id
_entity.type
_entity.pdbx_description
1 polymer ?
#
loop_
_entity_poly.entity_id
_entity_poly.type
_entity_poly.pdbx_seq_one_letter_code
_entity_poly.pdbx_strand_id
1 'polypeptide(L)'
;MNFDLSEEQELFRSSVERFAAPIDVEARRKLRLSPIGYDRERWTQLAELGLIALAASEEAGGMGGSTVDLALVAEAIGKANSPDPWLENGVIPALLLERGGADGALEKVLGGDQIAGFAWAERAQRYSLTAKTMKAEGTTLSGEKTFVMGALLADLFVVTADLEGETACFLVPGDADGVDVRAYRLADGSIAGELRLTRAAGTQIDVTASALDAIVAEARLYAAAEMVGLGQRLLDDTLAYIKEREQFGVAIGSFQALQHRMVEAYARIEQCRSMLYRAALTDRADTQTLIRAAAGAKAFIGENVDAIAREAVQMHGGMGITDELAIGHAMKRVMVLARLFGDTDTLLAEYGLAENAIAA
;
A
#
# COMPACT_ATOMS: atom_id res chain seq x y z
N MET A 1 7.70 -4.24 -26.21
CA MET A 1 7.71 -3.76 -24.81
C MET A 1 8.79 -4.58 -24.12
N ASN A 2 9.84 -3.94 -23.60
CA ASN A 2 10.89 -4.62 -22.85
C ASN A 2 10.54 -4.49 -21.37
N PHE A 3 10.41 -5.62 -20.65
CA PHE A 3 10.15 -5.64 -19.20
C PHE A 3 11.40 -5.97 -18.40
N ASP A 4 12.53 -6.17 -19.07
CA ASP A 4 13.81 -6.42 -18.40
C ASP A 4 14.23 -5.16 -17.65
N LEU A 5 14.58 -5.34 -16.37
CA LEU A 5 15.12 -4.27 -15.55
C LEU A 5 16.55 -3.93 -16.00
N SER A 6 16.95 -2.68 -15.81
CA SER A 6 18.35 -2.31 -15.97
C SER A 6 19.22 -2.97 -14.89
N GLU A 7 20.53 -3.08 -15.12
CA GLU A 7 21.46 -3.58 -14.08
C GLU A 7 21.39 -2.76 -12.79
N GLU A 8 21.17 -1.45 -12.91
CA GLU A 8 20.99 -0.56 -11.76
C GLU A 8 19.70 -0.87 -10.99
N GLN A 9 18.59 -1.10 -11.70
CA GLN A 9 17.32 -1.50 -11.08
C GLN A 9 17.39 -2.87 -10.42
N GLU A 10 18.13 -3.82 -11.00
CA GLU A 10 18.40 -5.13 -10.39
C GLU A 10 19.21 -5.01 -9.10
N LEU A 11 20.27 -4.20 -9.09
CA LEU A 11 21.09 -3.92 -7.91
C LEU A 11 20.29 -3.21 -6.82
N PHE A 12 19.47 -2.24 -7.22
CA PHE A 12 18.57 -1.52 -6.33
C PHE A 12 17.56 -2.48 -5.69
N ARG A 13 16.81 -3.25 -6.50
CA ARG A 13 15.86 -4.26 -6.01
C ARG A 13 16.52 -5.21 -5.01
N SER A 14 17.70 -5.74 -5.34
CA SER A 14 18.44 -6.65 -4.46
C SER A 14 18.82 -6.00 -3.12
N SER A 15 19.11 -4.70 -3.11
CA SER A 15 19.41 -3.95 -1.89
C SER A 15 18.18 -3.76 -1.02
N VAL A 16 17.03 -3.43 -1.63
CA VAL A 16 15.75 -3.34 -0.91
C VAL A 16 15.31 -4.68 -0.37
N GLU A 17 15.43 -5.76 -1.14
CA GLU A 17 15.11 -7.13 -0.68
C GLU A 17 15.95 -7.54 0.53
N ARG A 18 17.24 -7.15 0.58
CA ARG A 18 18.10 -7.40 1.74
C ARG A 18 17.67 -6.61 2.97
N PHE A 19 17.26 -5.36 2.82
CA PHE A 19 16.78 -4.54 3.93
C PHE A 19 15.41 -5.02 4.44
N ALA A 20 14.48 -5.27 3.51
CA ALA A 20 13.14 -5.72 3.81
C ALA A 20 13.10 -7.15 4.36
N ALA A 21 14.23 -7.88 4.30
CA ALA A 21 14.36 -9.30 4.55
C ALA A 21 13.40 -9.85 5.62
N PRO A 22 12.80 -11.03 5.37
CA PRO A 22 11.70 -11.51 6.20
C PRO A 22 12.08 -11.55 7.67
N ILE A 23 11.26 -10.90 8.50
CA ILE A 23 11.32 -11.11 9.94
C ILE A 23 10.78 -12.50 10.26
N ASP A 24 11.35 -13.15 11.28
CA ASP A 24 10.87 -14.45 11.71
C ASP A 24 9.39 -14.37 12.15
N VAL A 25 8.67 -15.50 12.01
CA VAL A 25 7.21 -15.54 12.24
C VAL A 25 6.87 -15.11 13.66
N GLU A 26 7.69 -15.46 14.65
CA GLU A 26 7.44 -15.12 16.06
C GLU A 26 7.66 -13.63 16.33
N ALA A 27 8.69 -13.02 15.76
CA ALA A 27 8.89 -11.57 15.79
C ALA A 27 7.71 -10.84 15.15
N ARG A 28 7.20 -11.31 13.99
CA ARG A 28 6.01 -10.72 13.35
C ARG A 28 4.76 -10.84 14.22
N ARG A 29 4.56 -11.98 14.88
CA ARG A 29 3.44 -12.16 15.84
C ARG A 29 3.54 -11.18 17.00
N LYS A 30 4.72 -11.02 17.59
CA LYS A 30 4.95 -10.06 18.68
C LYS A 30 4.68 -8.63 18.22
N LEU A 31 5.15 -8.26 17.03
CA LEU A 31 4.92 -6.94 16.45
C LEU A 31 3.43 -6.66 16.25
N ARG A 32 2.67 -7.62 15.69
CA ARG A 32 1.21 -7.53 15.52
C ARG A 32 0.45 -7.34 16.82
N LEU A 33 1.02 -7.73 17.96
CA LEU A 33 0.44 -7.58 19.29
C LEU A 33 0.91 -6.29 20.01
N SER A 34 1.94 -5.62 19.51
CA SER A 34 2.46 -4.36 20.05
C SER A 34 1.40 -3.25 20.03
N PRO A 35 1.31 -2.36 21.05
CA PRO A 35 0.34 -1.28 21.10
C PRO A 35 0.34 -0.36 19.87
N ILE A 36 1.53 0.05 19.42
CA ILE A 36 1.72 0.92 18.25
C ILE A 36 1.97 0.13 16.95
N GLY A 37 2.31 -1.16 17.06
CA GLY A 37 2.40 -2.06 15.92
C GLY A 37 3.62 -1.86 15.01
N TYR A 38 4.52 -0.91 15.31
CA TYR A 38 5.70 -0.62 14.50
C TYR A 38 6.84 0.00 15.32
N ASP A 39 8.08 -0.18 14.85
CA ASP A 39 9.29 0.34 15.49
C ASP A 39 9.79 1.61 14.77
N ARG A 40 9.98 2.70 15.51
CA ARG A 40 10.45 3.98 14.94
C ARG A 40 11.91 3.91 14.50
N GLU A 41 12.75 3.07 15.11
CA GLU A 41 14.13 2.90 14.64
C GLU A 41 14.15 2.29 13.24
N ARG A 42 13.26 1.33 12.98
CA ARG A 42 13.08 0.73 11.65
C ARG A 42 12.54 1.74 10.63
N TRP A 43 11.68 2.68 11.05
CA TRP A 43 11.26 3.81 10.20
C TRP A 43 12.45 4.66 9.76
N THR A 44 13.31 5.04 10.72
CA THR A 44 14.51 5.84 10.43
C THR A 44 15.42 5.12 9.44
N GLN A 45 15.70 3.82 9.64
CA GLN A 45 16.52 3.04 8.70
C GLN A 45 15.90 2.98 7.30
N LEU A 46 14.56 2.89 7.20
CA LEU A 46 13.86 2.89 5.93
C LEU A 46 14.05 4.23 5.19
N ALA A 47 13.96 5.35 5.92
CA ALA A 47 14.19 6.69 5.39
C ALA A 47 15.66 6.92 5.00
N GLU A 48 16.63 6.48 5.82
CA GLU A 48 18.07 6.58 5.55
C GLU A 48 18.50 5.86 4.27
N LEU A 49 17.79 4.79 3.89
CA LEU A 49 17.99 4.10 2.62
C LEU A 49 17.38 4.83 1.42
N GLY A 50 16.73 5.97 1.62
CA GLY A 50 16.12 6.78 0.57
C GLY A 50 14.79 6.22 0.03
N LEU A 51 14.21 5.20 0.66
CA LEU A 51 13.04 4.51 0.12
C LEU A 51 11.78 5.40 0.10
N ILE A 52 11.66 6.35 1.02
CA ILE A 52 10.59 7.36 1.02
C ILE A 52 10.94 8.49 0.05
N ALA A 53 12.20 8.92 0.03
CA ALA A 53 12.70 10.00 -0.82
C ALA A 53 12.49 9.75 -2.32
N LEU A 54 12.42 8.50 -2.76
CA LEU A 54 12.04 8.14 -4.14
C LEU A 54 10.68 8.68 -4.58
N ALA A 55 9.76 8.92 -3.65
CA ALA A 55 8.42 9.41 -3.98
C ALA A 55 8.38 10.88 -4.38
N ALA A 56 9.42 11.66 -4.08
CA ALA A 56 9.49 13.10 -4.37
C ALA A 56 10.57 13.43 -5.39
N SER A 57 10.38 14.50 -6.16
CA SER A 57 11.37 15.01 -7.14
C SER A 57 12.66 15.48 -6.47
N GLU A 58 13.75 15.53 -7.24
CA GLU A 58 15.02 16.10 -6.77
C GLU A 58 14.88 17.58 -6.40
N GLU A 59 14.06 18.34 -7.14
CA GLU A 59 13.77 19.74 -6.85
C GLU A 59 13.08 19.94 -5.50
N ALA A 60 12.27 18.97 -5.08
CA ALA A 60 11.58 18.95 -3.79
C ALA A 60 12.41 18.29 -2.67
N GLY A 61 13.69 17.97 -2.92
CA GLY A 61 14.60 17.34 -1.96
C GLY A 61 14.50 15.82 -1.87
N GLY A 62 13.78 15.18 -2.80
CA GLY A 62 13.71 13.74 -2.97
C GLY A 62 14.76 13.18 -3.93
N MET A 63 14.50 11.96 -4.44
CA MET A 63 15.39 11.22 -5.34
C MET A 63 14.79 11.01 -6.74
N GLY A 64 13.57 11.50 -7.01
CA GLY A 64 12.97 11.47 -8.33
C GLY A 64 12.70 10.06 -8.89
N GLY A 65 12.34 9.11 -8.03
CA GLY A 65 12.13 7.72 -8.43
C GLY A 65 11.02 7.56 -9.47
N SER A 66 11.28 6.75 -10.50
CA SER A 66 10.27 6.42 -11.50
C SER A 66 9.18 5.52 -10.91
N THR A 67 8.05 5.41 -11.60
CA THR A 67 6.96 4.53 -11.17
C THR A 67 7.41 3.07 -11.06
N VAL A 68 8.35 2.66 -11.91
CA VAL A 68 8.95 1.32 -11.86
C VAL A 68 9.80 1.17 -10.61
N ASP A 69 10.61 2.16 -10.24
CA ASP A 69 11.48 2.07 -9.07
C ASP A 69 10.66 1.94 -7.77
N LEU A 70 9.59 2.73 -7.61
CA LEU A 70 8.66 2.58 -6.49
C LEU A 70 7.92 1.25 -6.50
N ALA A 71 7.52 0.74 -7.68
CA ALA A 71 6.92 -0.59 -7.79
C ALA A 71 7.89 -1.71 -7.36
N LEU A 72 9.19 -1.58 -7.67
CA LEU A 72 10.22 -2.52 -7.24
C LEU A 72 10.40 -2.52 -5.71
N VAL A 73 10.36 -1.34 -5.07
CA VAL A 73 10.38 -1.23 -3.60
C VAL A 73 9.16 -1.93 -3.00
N ALA A 74 7.96 -1.63 -3.50
CA ALA A 74 6.72 -2.22 -3.02
C ALA A 74 6.72 -3.74 -3.17
N GLU A 75 7.18 -4.26 -4.31
CA GLU A 75 7.28 -5.69 -4.55
C GLU A 75 8.27 -6.38 -3.58
N ALA A 76 9.43 -5.76 -3.34
CA ALA A 76 10.40 -6.27 -2.38
C ALA A 76 9.84 -6.31 -0.94
N ILE A 77 9.15 -5.26 -0.52
CA ILE A 77 8.44 -5.18 0.77
C ILE A 77 7.39 -6.30 0.87
N GLY A 78 6.60 -6.50 -0.18
CA GLY A 78 5.59 -7.55 -0.26
C GLY A 78 6.18 -8.96 -0.20
N LYS A 79 7.25 -9.21 -0.95
CA LYS A 79 7.94 -10.51 -1.00
C LYS A 79 8.58 -10.88 0.33
N ALA A 80 9.09 -9.89 1.05
CA ALA A 80 9.54 -10.10 2.41
C ALA A 80 8.40 -10.26 3.42
N ASN A 81 7.16 -9.94 3.01
CA ASN A 81 6.01 -9.76 3.89
C ASN A 81 6.40 -8.82 5.04
N SER A 82 6.99 -7.67 4.70
CA SER A 82 7.49 -6.71 5.67
C SER A 82 6.33 -6.05 6.45
N PRO A 83 6.53 -5.61 7.70
CA PRO A 83 5.52 -4.82 8.43
C PRO A 83 5.60 -3.31 8.15
N ASP A 84 6.47 -2.88 7.24
CA ASP A 84 6.77 -1.47 6.99
C ASP A 84 5.56 -0.72 6.39
N PRO A 85 5.05 0.35 7.04
CA PRO A 85 3.97 1.17 6.49
C PRO A 85 4.49 2.17 5.46
N TRP A 86 5.39 1.70 4.58
CA TRP A 86 6.11 2.53 3.61
C TRP A 86 5.15 3.24 2.65
N LEU A 87 4.15 2.52 2.14
CA LEU A 87 3.17 3.08 1.21
C LEU A 87 2.24 4.06 1.93
N GLU A 88 1.60 3.60 3.01
CA GLU A 88 0.53 4.32 3.70
C GLU A 88 1.00 5.55 4.46
N ASN A 89 2.21 5.51 5.03
CA ASN A 89 2.72 6.54 5.91
C ASN A 89 3.99 7.24 5.40
N GLY A 90 4.56 6.79 4.27
CA GLY A 90 5.71 7.40 3.63
C GLY A 90 5.38 7.96 2.25
N VAL A 91 5.14 7.07 1.28
CA VAL A 91 4.94 7.41 -0.13
C VAL A 91 3.70 8.27 -0.34
N ILE A 92 2.54 7.83 0.15
CA ILE A 92 1.28 8.59 -0.05
C ILE A 92 1.38 9.99 0.55
N PRO A 93 1.84 10.16 1.82
CA PRO A 93 2.08 11.49 2.35
C PRO A 93 3.11 12.30 1.58
N ALA A 94 4.23 11.73 1.17
CA ALA A 94 5.24 12.46 0.39
C ALA A 94 4.66 13.01 -0.92
N LEU A 95 3.89 12.19 -1.65
CA LEU A 95 3.20 12.60 -2.88
C LEU A 95 2.17 13.73 -2.63
N LEU A 96 1.45 13.68 -1.50
CA LEU A 96 0.50 14.73 -1.10
C LEU A 96 1.20 16.03 -0.73
N LEU A 97 2.30 15.94 0.03
CA LEU A 97 3.05 17.08 0.53
C LEU A 97 3.77 17.81 -0.60
N GLU A 98 4.40 17.09 -1.51
CA GLU A 98 5.04 17.68 -2.70
C GLU A 98 4.01 18.39 -3.58
N ARG A 99 2.93 17.69 -3.98
CA ARG A 99 1.88 18.29 -4.83
C ARG A 99 1.11 19.41 -4.14
N GLY A 100 1.08 19.41 -2.82
CA GLY A 100 0.46 20.45 -1.99
C GLY A 100 1.37 21.65 -1.68
N GLY A 101 2.65 21.63 -2.13
CA GLY A 101 3.61 22.71 -1.87
C GLY A 101 4.01 22.83 -0.39
N ALA A 102 4.05 21.71 0.34
CA ALA A 102 4.29 21.66 1.78
C ALA A 102 5.75 21.31 2.13
N ASP A 103 6.72 22.03 1.56
CA ASP A 103 8.15 21.70 1.57
C ASP A 103 8.71 21.36 2.97
N GLY A 104 8.38 22.16 3.99
CA GLY A 104 8.90 21.94 5.34
C GLY A 104 8.34 20.70 6.06
N ALA A 105 7.16 20.21 5.65
CA ALA A 105 6.63 18.94 6.12
C ALA A 105 7.13 17.78 5.26
N LEU A 106 7.28 18.01 3.94
CA LEU A 106 7.87 17.05 3.02
C LEU A 106 9.27 16.65 3.47
N GLU A 107 10.16 17.61 3.71
CA GLU A 107 11.55 17.37 4.15
C GLU A 107 11.62 16.41 5.34
N LYS A 108 10.77 16.63 6.35
CA LYS A 108 10.72 15.79 7.57
C LYS A 108 10.20 14.39 7.31
N VAL A 109 9.24 14.24 6.40
CA VAL A 109 8.73 12.91 5.99
C VAL A 109 9.78 12.15 5.18
N LEU A 110 10.46 12.83 4.24
CA LEU A 110 11.51 12.21 3.44
C LEU A 110 12.71 11.77 4.30
N GLY A 111 13.10 12.59 5.28
CA GLY A 111 14.17 12.30 6.23
C GLY A 111 13.81 11.29 7.33
N GLY A 112 12.53 10.93 7.47
CA GLY A 112 12.07 9.98 8.49
C GLY A 112 11.89 10.59 9.90
N ASP A 113 12.05 11.90 10.05
CA ASP A 113 11.81 12.62 11.32
C ASP A 113 10.33 12.66 11.69
N GLN A 114 9.45 12.60 10.69
CA GLN A 114 8.01 12.52 10.88
C GLN A 114 7.41 11.33 10.11
N ILE A 115 6.47 10.65 10.76
CA ILE A 115 5.55 9.72 10.12
C ILE A 115 4.27 10.50 9.83
N ALA A 116 3.78 10.47 8.60
CA ALA A 116 2.54 11.15 8.24
C ALA A 116 1.41 10.14 7.94
N GLY A 117 0.16 10.51 8.16
CA GLY A 117 -1.01 9.69 7.87
C GLY A 117 -1.97 10.42 6.94
N PHE A 118 -2.57 9.70 5.98
CA PHE A 118 -3.58 10.27 5.10
C PHE A 118 -5.00 9.93 5.57
N ALA A 119 -5.75 10.96 5.98
CA ALA A 119 -7.08 10.86 6.54
C ALA A 119 -8.14 11.33 5.53
N TRP A 120 -8.58 10.41 4.68
CA TRP A 120 -9.49 10.69 3.56
C TRP A 120 -10.87 10.07 3.74
N ALA A 121 -10.92 8.82 4.22
CA ALA A 121 -12.13 8.02 4.22
C ALA A 121 -13.14 8.49 5.29
N GLU A 122 -14.41 8.52 4.89
CA GLU A 122 -15.54 8.82 5.76
C GLU A 122 -16.55 7.66 5.75
N ARG A 123 -17.32 7.54 6.83
CA ARG A 123 -18.35 6.50 6.94
C ARG A 123 -19.39 6.64 5.83
N ALA A 124 -19.88 5.50 5.34
CA ALA A 124 -20.89 5.41 4.28
C ALA A 124 -20.51 6.05 2.93
N GLN A 125 -19.21 6.27 2.66
CA GLN A 125 -18.73 6.80 1.38
C GLN A 125 -17.95 5.81 0.50
N ARG A 126 -17.76 4.57 0.98
CA ARG A 126 -16.92 3.55 0.32
C ARG A 126 -15.51 4.11 0.05
N TYR A 127 -15.19 4.37 -1.22
CA TYR A 127 -13.86 4.80 -1.68
C TYR A 127 -13.84 6.22 -2.23
N SER A 128 -14.91 7.01 -2.03
CA SER A 128 -14.94 8.41 -2.46
C SER A 128 -13.89 9.23 -1.69
N LEU A 129 -13.14 10.05 -2.43
CA LEU A 129 -12.18 11.00 -1.87
C LEU A 129 -12.84 12.33 -1.47
N THR A 130 -14.10 12.53 -1.86
CA THR A 130 -14.86 13.76 -1.60
C THR A 130 -15.23 13.86 -0.13
N ALA A 131 -14.64 14.82 0.57
CA ALA A 131 -14.98 15.10 1.96
C ALA A 131 -16.43 15.60 2.06
N LYS A 132 -17.16 15.13 3.08
CA LYS A 132 -18.53 15.60 3.36
C LYS A 132 -18.75 15.85 4.84
N THR A 133 -18.33 14.92 5.69
CA THR A 133 -18.54 14.98 7.16
C THR A 133 -17.41 15.65 7.89
N MET A 134 -16.17 15.61 7.37
CA MET A 134 -15.10 16.48 7.85
C MET A 134 -15.26 17.87 7.23
N LYS A 135 -15.49 18.89 8.07
CA LYS A 135 -15.70 20.28 7.64
C LYS A 135 -14.49 21.15 7.99
N ALA A 136 -14.21 22.12 7.14
CA ALA A 136 -13.27 23.20 7.41
C ALA A 136 -14.00 24.55 7.46
N GLU A 137 -13.74 25.33 8.51
CA GLU A 137 -14.12 26.74 8.64
C GLU A 137 -12.83 27.57 8.65
N GLY A 138 -12.44 28.10 7.48
CA GLY A 138 -11.09 28.62 7.28
C GLY A 138 -10.05 27.52 7.50
N THR A 139 -9.22 27.67 8.53
CA THR A 139 -8.17 26.70 8.90
C THR A 139 -8.55 25.80 10.08
N THR A 140 -9.80 25.87 10.55
CA THR A 140 -10.27 25.07 11.68
C THR A 140 -11.09 23.88 11.20
N LEU A 141 -10.72 22.66 11.59
CA LEU A 141 -11.36 21.43 11.15
C LEU A 141 -12.25 20.82 12.24
N SER A 142 -13.40 20.29 11.83
CA SER A 142 -14.31 19.54 12.70
C SER A 142 -14.98 18.39 11.97
N GLY A 143 -14.96 17.20 12.57
CA GLY A 143 -15.58 16.01 12.00
C GLY A 143 -14.79 14.74 12.30
N GLU A 144 -15.07 13.70 11.53
CA GLU A 144 -14.47 12.38 11.71
C GLU A 144 -13.97 11.81 10.38
N LYS A 145 -12.78 11.21 10.41
CA LYS A 145 -12.25 10.30 9.39
C LYS A 145 -12.12 8.91 9.97
N THR A 146 -12.26 7.90 9.13
CA THR A 146 -12.12 6.50 9.50
C THR A 146 -11.01 5.86 8.67
N PHE A 147 -10.52 4.70 9.08
CA PHE A 147 -9.55 3.92 8.30
C PHE A 147 -8.27 4.71 7.98
N VAL A 148 -7.84 5.58 8.90
CA VAL A 148 -6.57 6.29 8.80
C VAL A 148 -5.46 5.29 9.11
N MET A 149 -4.76 4.83 8.07
CA MET A 149 -3.68 3.85 8.21
C MET A 149 -2.50 4.46 8.98
N GLY A 150 -1.96 3.70 9.94
CA GLY A 150 -0.88 4.15 10.82
C GLY A 150 -1.28 5.31 11.74
N ALA A 151 -2.56 5.48 12.08
CA ALA A 151 -3.03 6.64 12.84
C ALA A 151 -2.33 6.87 14.19
N LEU A 152 -1.88 5.82 14.89
CA LEU A 152 -1.11 5.96 16.13
C LEU A 152 0.39 6.24 15.90
N LEU A 153 0.87 6.01 14.69
CA LEU A 153 2.26 6.27 14.31
C LEU A 153 2.43 7.71 13.81
N ALA A 154 1.38 8.27 13.21
CA ALA A 154 1.44 9.56 12.54
C ALA A 154 1.64 10.73 13.51
N ASP A 155 2.70 11.51 13.26
CA ASP A 155 2.98 12.80 13.89
C ASP A 155 2.24 13.94 13.16
N LEU A 156 1.85 13.70 11.91
CA LEU A 156 1.17 14.66 11.05
C LEU A 156 0.07 13.96 10.25
N PHE A 157 -1.11 14.58 10.16
CA PHE A 157 -2.17 14.12 9.29
C PHE A 157 -2.34 15.04 8.09
N VAL A 158 -2.41 14.46 6.89
CA VAL A 158 -3.01 15.11 5.72
C VAL A 158 -4.49 14.74 5.70
N VAL A 159 -5.37 15.71 5.91
CA VAL A 159 -6.80 15.51 6.11
C VAL A 159 -7.58 16.11 4.95
N THR A 160 -8.44 15.33 4.29
CA THR A 160 -9.41 15.92 3.35
C THR A 160 -10.59 16.50 4.12
N ALA A 161 -11.02 17.71 3.79
CA ALA A 161 -12.16 18.37 4.43
C ALA A 161 -13.00 19.13 3.39
N ASP A 162 -14.29 19.22 3.66
CA ASP A 162 -15.22 20.05 2.90
C ASP A 162 -15.02 21.51 3.34
N LEU A 163 -14.50 22.31 2.42
CA LEU A 163 -14.36 23.75 2.53
C LEU A 163 -15.33 24.37 1.52
N GLU A 164 -16.44 24.93 2.02
CA GLU A 164 -17.45 25.60 1.21
C GLU A 164 -18.05 24.74 0.06
N GLY A 165 -18.15 23.42 0.29
CA GLY A 165 -18.69 22.45 -0.69
C GLY A 165 -17.64 21.83 -1.61
N GLU A 166 -16.38 22.23 -1.51
CA GLU A 166 -15.26 21.65 -2.24
C GLU A 166 -14.35 20.84 -1.31
N THR A 167 -13.72 19.78 -1.84
CA THR A 167 -12.74 19.01 -1.07
C THR A 167 -11.38 19.69 -1.12
N ALA A 168 -10.87 20.08 0.05
CA ALA A 168 -9.53 20.64 0.24
C ALA A 168 -8.70 19.75 1.19
N CYS A 169 -7.38 19.88 1.14
CA CYS A 169 -6.46 19.14 2.00
C CYS A 169 -5.83 20.05 3.06
N PHE A 170 -5.67 19.54 4.28
CA PHE A 170 -5.11 20.25 5.41
C PHE A 170 -4.07 19.42 6.14
N LEU A 171 -3.02 20.06 6.62
CA LEU A 171 -2.06 19.50 7.55
C LEU A 171 -2.54 19.74 8.98
N VAL A 172 -2.64 18.67 9.77
CA VAL A 172 -3.02 18.73 11.19
C VAL A 172 -1.98 17.96 12.01
N PRO A 173 -1.22 18.62 12.91
CA PRO A 173 -0.30 17.93 13.81
C PRO A 173 -1.04 16.91 14.68
N GLY A 174 -0.46 15.73 14.88
CA GLY A 174 -1.11 14.63 15.60
C GLY A 174 -1.34 14.91 17.09
N ASP A 175 -0.64 15.88 17.65
CA ASP A 175 -0.71 16.32 19.05
C ASP A 175 -1.44 17.66 19.23
N ALA A 176 -2.04 18.22 18.16
CA ALA A 176 -2.75 19.48 18.23
C ALA A 176 -4.02 19.39 19.11
N ASP A 177 -4.36 20.52 19.75
CA ASP A 177 -5.60 20.63 20.51
C ASP A 177 -6.82 20.27 19.65
N GLY A 178 -7.69 19.42 20.19
CA GLY A 178 -8.90 18.96 19.49
C GLY A 178 -8.69 17.74 18.58
N VAL A 179 -7.49 17.17 18.52
CA VAL A 179 -7.21 15.89 17.86
C VAL A 179 -7.47 14.72 18.82
N ASP A 180 -8.31 13.78 18.42
CA ASP A 180 -8.56 12.52 19.13
C ASP A 180 -8.42 11.35 18.15
N VAL A 181 -7.59 10.37 18.50
CA VAL A 181 -7.33 9.19 17.67
C VAL A 181 -7.75 7.93 18.40
N ARG A 182 -8.74 7.24 17.84
CA ARG A 182 -9.15 5.92 18.31
C ARG A 182 -8.65 4.82 17.37
N ALA A 183 -7.61 4.14 17.81
CA ALA A 183 -6.98 3.08 17.04
C ALA A 183 -7.74 1.75 17.09
N TYR A 184 -7.60 0.97 16.02
CA TYR A 184 -8.04 -0.42 15.93
C TYR A 184 -7.12 -1.22 15.01
N ARG A 185 -7.08 -2.55 15.21
CA ARG A 185 -6.26 -3.45 14.39
C ARG A 185 -7.04 -3.92 13.17
N LEU A 186 -6.35 -3.96 12.04
CA LEU A 186 -6.83 -4.60 10.82
C LEU A 186 -6.55 -6.10 10.83
N ALA A 187 -7.08 -6.80 9.82
CA ALA A 187 -6.97 -8.25 9.70
C ALA A 187 -5.50 -8.72 9.66
N ASP A 188 -4.61 -7.97 9.02
CA ASP A 188 -3.17 -8.24 8.94
C ASP A 188 -2.39 -7.88 10.23
N GLY A 189 -3.06 -7.22 11.17
CA GLY A 189 -2.49 -6.75 12.43
C GLY A 189 -1.88 -5.34 12.36
N SER A 190 -1.89 -4.70 11.19
CA SER A 190 -1.56 -3.27 11.07
C SER A 190 -2.57 -2.41 11.83
N ILE A 191 -2.17 -1.19 12.19
CA ILE A 191 -2.99 -0.24 12.93
C ILE A 191 -3.67 0.73 11.96
N ALA A 192 -4.98 0.86 12.08
CA ALA A 192 -5.74 1.97 11.53
C ALA A 192 -6.42 2.75 12.67
N GLY A 193 -7.00 3.91 12.39
CA GLY A 193 -7.72 4.68 13.39
C GLY A 193 -8.91 5.45 12.87
N GLU A 194 -9.81 5.77 13.80
CA GLU A 194 -10.77 6.85 13.65
C GLU A 194 -10.08 8.13 14.14
N LEU A 195 -10.02 9.15 13.28
CA LEU A 195 -9.50 10.47 13.60
C LEU A 195 -10.68 11.40 13.80
N ARG A 196 -10.87 11.90 15.01
CA ARG A 196 -11.88 12.90 15.33
C ARG A 196 -11.21 14.24 15.57
N LEU A 197 -11.67 15.26 14.86
CA LEU A 197 -11.22 16.64 15.01
C LEU A 197 -12.34 17.47 15.62
N THR A 198 -12.04 18.19 16.69
CA THR A 198 -12.97 19.10 17.37
C THR A 198 -12.39 20.50 17.39
N ARG A 199 -12.69 21.29 16.36
CA ARG A 199 -12.12 22.62 16.14
C ARG A 199 -10.59 22.61 16.15
N ALA A 200 -9.99 21.57 15.59
CA ALA A 200 -8.54 21.43 15.50
C ALA A 200 -7.98 22.43 14.47
N ALA A 201 -6.86 23.07 14.80
CA ALA A 201 -6.17 23.94 13.85
C ALA A 201 -5.45 23.11 12.80
N GLY A 202 -5.53 23.53 11.54
CA GLY A 202 -4.76 22.95 10.45
C GLY A 202 -4.20 24.02 9.49
N THR A 203 -3.38 23.58 8.56
CA THR A 203 -2.81 24.43 7.50
C THR A 203 -3.25 23.88 6.16
N GLN A 204 -3.96 24.67 5.36
CA GLN A 204 -4.38 24.25 4.03
C GLN A 204 -3.16 24.05 3.12
N ILE A 205 -3.21 23.04 2.26
CA ILE A 205 -2.23 22.77 1.21
C ILE A 205 -2.93 22.65 -0.15
N ASP A 206 -2.22 22.96 -1.22
CA ASP A 206 -2.81 23.19 -2.55
C ASP A 206 -2.93 21.92 -3.39
N VAL A 207 -3.53 20.87 -2.83
CA VAL A 207 -3.78 19.61 -3.55
C VAL A 207 -5.09 19.71 -4.32
N THR A 208 -5.01 19.85 -5.65
CA THR A 208 -6.20 19.84 -6.52
C THR A 208 -6.88 18.46 -6.55
N ALA A 209 -8.17 18.41 -6.89
CA ALA A 209 -8.89 17.14 -7.05
C ALA A 209 -8.21 16.20 -8.06
N SER A 210 -7.76 16.73 -9.21
CA SER A 210 -7.04 15.94 -10.21
C SER A 210 -5.69 15.43 -9.70
N ALA A 211 -4.96 16.23 -8.91
CA ALA A 211 -3.73 15.78 -8.27
C ALA A 211 -4.02 14.65 -7.27
N LEU A 212 -5.11 14.77 -6.51
CA LEU A 212 -5.53 13.75 -5.55
C LEU A 212 -5.88 12.42 -6.23
N ASP A 213 -6.61 12.46 -7.34
CA ASP A 213 -6.93 11.27 -8.15
C ASP A 213 -5.65 10.61 -8.71
N ALA A 214 -4.69 11.41 -9.18
CA ALA A 214 -3.40 10.92 -9.66
C ALA A 214 -2.58 10.24 -8.54
N ILE A 215 -2.51 10.85 -7.34
CA ILE A 215 -1.85 10.27 -6.16
C ILE A 215 -2.48 8.93 -5.81
N VAL A 216 -3.82 8.84 -5.82
CA VAL A 216 -4.54 7.61 -5.51
C VAL A 216 -4.31 6.53 -6.58
N ALA A 217 -4.19 6.90 -7.85
CA ALA A 217 -3.79 5.97 -8.91
C ALA A 217 -2.38 5.39 -8.66
N GLU A 218 -1.41 6.21 -8.31
CA GLU A 218 -0.07 5.74 -7.92
C GLU A 218 -0.12 4.84 -6.69
N ALA A 219 -0.86 5.22 -5.65
CA ALA A 219 -1.04 4.41 -4.46
C ALA A 219 -1.66 3.03 -4.77
N ARG A 220 -2.65 2.98 -5.67
CA ARG A 220 -3.25 1.73 -6.15
C ARG A 220 -2.21 0.86 -6.87
N LEU A 221 -1.39 1.46 -7.71
CA LEU A 221 -0.34 0.75 -8.43
C LEU A 221 0.71 0.16 -7.48
N TYR A 222 1.19 0.93 -6.49
CA TYR A 222 2.17 0.44 -5.53
C TYR A 222 1.57 -0.60 -4.56
N ALA A 223 0.31 -0.46 -4.17
CA ALA A 223 -0.40 -1.52 -3.45
C ALA A 223 -0.51 -2.81 -4.28
N ALA A 224 -0.71 -2.70 -5.60
CA ALA A 224 -0.71 -3.86 -6.49
C ALA A 224 0.68 -4.49 -6.60
N ALA A 225 1.74 -3.69 -6.64
CA ALA A 225 3.12 -4.18 -6.62
C ALA A 225 3.46 -4.95 -5.33
N GLU A 226 3.06 -4.42 -4.17
CA GLU A 226 3.21 -5.15 -2.89
C GLU A 226 2.43 -6.48 -2.90
N MET A 227 1.23 -6.52 -3.48
CA MET A 227 0.49 -7.77 -3.66
C MET A 227 1.22 -8.76 -4.59
N VAL A 228 1.88 -8.31 -5.67
CA VAL A 228 2.72 -9.19 -6.51
C VAL A 228 3.85 -9.81 -5.67
N GLY A 229 4.53 -9.01 -4.85
CA GLY A 229 5.54 -9.52 -3.93
C GLY A 229 5.00 -10.58 -2.98
N LEU A 230 3.86 -10.30 -2.33
CA LEU A 230 3.18 -11.23 -1.43
C LEU A 230 2.77 -12.53 -2.13
N GLY A 231 2.24 -12.42 -3.36
CA GLY A 231 1.87 -13.55 -4.20
C GLY A 231 3.07 -14.44 -4.54
N GLN A 232 4.21 -13.83 -4.90
CA GLN A 232 5.46 -14.55 -5.13
C GLN A 232 5.91 -15.29 -3.87
N ARG A 233 5.86 -14.63 -2.71
CA ARG A 233 6.24 -15.26 -1.44
C ARG A 233 5.35 -16.45 -1.09
N LEU A 234 4.04 -16.30 -1.26
CA LEU A 234 3.06 -17.37 -1.04
C LEU A 234 3.34 -18.57 -1.95
N LEU A 235 3.67 -18.33 -3.22
CA LEU A 235 4.05 -19.38 -4.15
C LEU A 235 5.33 -20.11 -3.71
N ASP A 236 6.39 -19.36 -3.39
CA ASP A 236 7.70 -19.89 -3.02
C ASP A 236 7.62 -20.73 -1.72
N ASP A 237 7.00 -20.18 -0.67
CA ASP A 237 6.83 -20.87 0.61
C ASP A 237 5.98 -22.13 0.45
N THR A 238 4.92 -22.07 -0.36
CA THR A 238 4.08 -23.25 -0.61
C THR A 238 4.83 -24.31 -1.40
N LEU A 239 5.62 -23.93 -2.40
CA LEU A 239 6.45 -24.85 -3.16
C LEU A 239 7.46 -25.56 -2.26
N ALA A 240 8.10 -24.85 -1.33
CA ALA A 240 8.99 -25.42 -0.35
C ALA A 240 8.25 -26.42 0.56
N TYR A 241 7.11 -26.01 1.11
CA TYR A 241 6.32 -26.85 2.01
C TYR A 241 5.86 -28.16 1.36
N ILE A 242 5.31 -28.12 0.14
CA ILE A 242 4.78 -29.33 -0.50
C ILE A 242 5.88 -30.32 -0.91
N LYS A 243 7.13 -29.85 -1.06
CA LYS A 243 8.29 -30.72 -1.33
C LYS A 243 8.76 -31.47 -0.09
N GLU A 244 8.57 -30.89 1.09
CA GLU A 244 9.03 -31.46 2.36
C GLU A 244 7.94 -32.22 3.11
N ARG A 245 6.68 -31.79 3.01
CA ARG A 245 5.58 -32.39 3.75
C ARG A 245 5.23 -33.77 3.20
N GLU A 246 5.33 -34.81 4.02
CA GLU A 246 4.97 -36.18 3.64
C GLU A 246 3.57 -36.58 4.14
N GLN A 247 2.78 -37.22 3.26
CA GLN A 247 1.55 -37.94 3.59
C GLN A 247 1.43 -39.16 2.67
N PHE A 248 0.78 -40.22 3.14
CA PHE A 248 0.66 -41.47 2.39
C PHE A 248 2.03 -42.06 1.96
N GLY A 249 3.07 -41.80 2.76
CA GLY A 249 4.44 -42.30 2.53
C GLY A 249 5.24 -41.59 1.44
N VAL A 250 4.77 -40.45 0.91
CA VAL A 250 5.49 -39.64 -0.10
C VAL A 250 5.31 -38.13 0.17
N ALA A 251 6.19 -37.30 -0.37
CA ALA A 251 6.00 -35.85 -0.38
C ALA A 251 4.71 -35.45 -1.10
N ILE A 252 3.89 -34.58 -0.51
CA ILE A 252 2.58 -34.24 -1.09
C ILE A 252 2.69 -33.58 -2.47
N GLY A 253 3.82 -32.92 -2.77
CA GLY A 253 4.13 -32.36 -4.09
C GLY A 253 4.25 -33.39 -5.21
N SER A 254 4.29 -34.70 -4.93
CA SER A 254 4.25 -35.75 -5.95
C SER A 254 2.85 -36.00 -6.52
N PHE A 255 1.79 -35.52 -5.86
CA PHE A 255 0.42 -35.69 -6.34
C PHE A 255 0.12 -34.70 -7.46
N GLN A 256 -0.28 -35.20 -8.64
CA GLN A 256 -0.60 -34.37 -9.82
C GLN A 256 -1.61 -33.25 -9.53
N ALA A 257 -2.59 -33.52 -8.66
CA ALA A 257 -3.58 -32.52 -8.26
C ALA A 257 -2.93 -31.28 -7.61
N LEU A 258 -1.86 -31.43 -6.82
CA LEU A 258 -1.14 -30.29 -6.26
C LEU A 258 -0.19 -29.66 -7.28
N GLN A 259 0.44 -30.47 -8.14
CA GLN A 259 1.31 -29.96 -9.21
C GLN A 259 0.56 -29.02 -10.16
N HIS A 260 -0.64 -29.39 -10.61
CA HIS A 260 -1.46 -28.54 -11.48
C HIS A 260 -1.82 -27.21 -10.82
N ARG A 261 -2.18 -27.23 -9.53
CA ARG A 261 -2.50 -26.02 -8.76
C ARG A 261 -1.28 -25.10 -8.62
N MET A 262 -0.09 -25.65 -8.41
CA MET A 262 1.15 -24.87 -8.38
C MET A 262 1.51 -24.27 -9.74
N VAL A 263 1.31 -25.00 -10.84
CA VAL A 263 1.52 -24.47 -12.20
C VAL A 263 0.54 -23.33 -12.49
N GLU A 264 -0.72 -23.45 -12.06
CA GLU A 264 -1.71 -22.38 -12.19
C GLU A 264 -1.32 -21.14 -11.36
N ALA A 265 -0.92 -21.32 -10.11
CA ALA A 265 -0.44 -20.23 -9.26
C ALA A 265 0.79 -19.53 -9.86
N TYR A 266 1.73 -20.30 -10.42
CA TYR A 266 2.87 -19.77 -11.18
C TYR A 266 2.42 -18.93 -12.40
N ALA A 267 1.50 -19.45 -13.22
CA ALA A 267 1.00 -18.70 -14.37
C ALA A 267 0.32 -17.39 -13.95
N ARG A 268 -0.45 -17.40 -12.86
CA ARG A 268 -1.12 -16.22 -12.31
C ARG A 268 -0.11 -15.16 -11.86
N ILE A 269 0.96 -15.54 -11.14
CA ILE A 269 1.92 -14.55 -10.64
C ILE A 269 2.72 -13.89 -11.78
N GLU A 270 3.09 -14.65 -12.81
CA GLU A 270 3.77 -14.11 -14.00
C GLU A 270 2.87 -13.14 -14.79
N GLN A 271 1.57 -13.43 -14.88
CA GLN A 271 0.59 -12.52 -15.48
C GLN A 271 0.42 -11.25 -14.65
N CYS A 272 0.37 -11.37 -13.31
CA CYS A 272 0.29 -10.22 -12.41
C CYS A 272 1.49 -9.29 -12.56
N ARG A 273 2.70 -9.87 -12.61
CA ARG A 273 3.96 -9.14 -12.81
C ARG A 273 3.97 -8.40 -14.16
N SER A 274 3.52 -9.07 -15.23
CA SER A 274 3.40 -8.44 -16.56
C SER A 274 2.41 -7.27 -16.57
N MET A 275 1.26 -7.44 -15.91
CA MET A 275 0.25 -6.39 -15.80
C MET A 275 0.75 -5.20 -14.98
N LEU A 276 1.45 -5.47 -13.88
CA LEU A 276 2.07 -4.46 -13.03
C LEU A 276 3.03 -3.58 -13.83
N TYR A 277 4.02 -4.18 -14.50
CA TYR A 277 5.03 -3.41 -15.22
C TYR A 277 4.45 -2.67 -16.42
N ARG A 278 3.46 -3.24 -17.10
CA ARG A 278 2.71 -2.51 -18.14
C ARG A 278 2.08 -1.24 -17.59
N ALA A 279 1.46 -1.30 -16.41
CA ALA A 279 0.86 -0.13 -15.77
C ALA A 279 1.93 0.86 -15.26
N ALA A 280 3.02 0.37 -14.67
CA ALA A 280 4.12 1.20 -14.17
C ALA A 280 4.89 1.93 -15.27
N LEU A 281 4.92 1.40 -16.49
CA LEU A 281 5.51 2.08 -17.65
C LEU A 281 4.60 3.19 -18.25
N THR A 282 3.43 3.43 -17.68
CA THR A 282 2.57 4.55 -18.07
C THR A 282 3.21 5.86 -17.65
N ASP A 283 3.24 6.84 -18.55
CA ASP A 283 3.73 8.18 -18.26
C ASP A 283 2.87 8.84 -17.17
N ARG A 284 3.52 9.31 -16.09
CA ARG A 284 2.84 10.00 -14.98
C ARG A 284 2.19 11.31 -15.43
N ALA A 285 2.70 11.94 -16.49
CA ALA A 285 2.13 13.15 -17.04
C ALA A 285 0.76 12.90 -17.70
N ASP A 286 0.50 11.68 -18.19
CA ASP A 286 -0.82 11.28 -18.69
C ASP A 286 -1.67 10.70 -17.55
N THR A 287 -2.23 11.59 -16.75
CA THR A 287 -3.00 11.25 -15.55
C THR A 287 -4.18 10.33 -15.85
N GLN A 288 -4.90 10.53 -16.95
CA GLN A 288 -6.07 9.71 -17.28
C GLN A 288 -5.68 8.27 -17.64
N THR A 289 -4.62 8.12 -18.44
CA THR A 289 -4.10 6.79 -18.76
C THR A 289 -3.53 6.11 -17.52
N LEU A 290 -2.85 6.84 -16.63
CA LEU A 290 -2.34 6.30 -15.37
C LEU A 290 -3.47 5.81 -14.45
N ILE A 291 -4.53 6.61 -14.26
CA ILE A 291 -5.70 6.23 -13.45
C ILE A 291 -6.31 4.93 -13.97
N ARG A 292 -6.54 4.84 -15.28
CA ARG A 292 -7.10 3.64 -15.91
C ARG A 292 -6.16 2.44 -15.77
N ALA A 293 -4.87 2.62 -16.06
CA ALA A 293 -3.89 1.55 -15.98
C ALA A 293 -3.76 1.00 -14.54
N ALA A 294 -3.70 1.86 -13.54
CA ALA A 294 -3.62 1.48 -12.14
C ALA A 294 -4.89 0.78 -11.65
N ALA A 295 -6.08 1.26 -12.02
CA ALA A 295 -7.35 0.62 -11.67
C ALA A 295 -7.44 -0.80 -12.24
N GLY A 296 -7.16 -0.96 -13.54
CA GLY A 296 -7.17 -2.26 -14.22
C GLY A 296 -6.12 -3.23 -13.66
N ALA A 297 -4.90 -2.74 -13.44
CA ALA A 297 -3.83 -3.57 -12.87
C ALA A 297 -4.17 -4.03 -11.46
N LYS A 298 -4.62 -3.12 -10.58
CA LYS A 298 -4.94 -3.48 -9.20
C LYS A 298 -6.13 -4.44 -9.10
N ALA A 299 -7.16 -4.27 -9.92
CA ALA A 299 -8.29 -5.21 -9.97
C ALA A 299 -7.83 -6.62 -10.37
N PHE A 300 -7.06 -6.71 -11.46
CA PHE A 300 -6.55 -7.99 -11.97
C PHE A 300 -5.59 -8.67 -10.99
N ILE A 301 -4.64 -7.91 -10.43
CA ILE A 301 -3.64 -8.42 -9.49
C ILE A 301 -4.30 -8.83 -8.17
N GLY A 302 -5.20 -8.01 -7.63
CA GLY A 302 -5.90 -8.31 -6.38
C GLY A 302 -6.67 -9.63 -6.43
N GLU A 303 -7.40 -9.87 -7.52
CA GLU A 303 -8.14 -11.13 -7.72
C GLU A 303 -7.21 -12.34 -7.85
N ASN A 304 -6.16 -12.24 -8.65
CA ASN A 304 -5.23 -13.34 -8.89
C ASN A 304 -4.36 -13.67 -7.67
N VAL A 305 -3.91 -12.65 -6.94
CA VAL A 305 -3.12 -12.85 -5.71
C VAL A 305 -3.99 -13.38 -4.57
N ASP A 306 -5.26 -12.96 -4.45
CA ASP A 306 -6.20 -13.58 -3.49
C ASP A 306 -6.41 -15.07 -3.81
N ALA A 307 -6.53 -15.43 -5.10
CA ALA A 307 -6.60 -16.83 -5.52
C ALA A 307 -5.33 -17.62 -5.12
N ILE A 308 -4.12 -17.07 -5.39
CA ILE A 308 -2.86 -17.68 -4.95
C ILE A 308 -2.81 -17.85 -3.43
N ALA A 309 -3.27 -16.86 -2.66
CA ALA A 309 -3.28 -16.92 -1.20
C ALA A 309 -4.21 -18.02 -0.66
N ARG A 310 -5.41 -18.18 -1.25
CA ARG A 310 -6.35 -19.27 -0.89
C ARG A 310 -5.76 -20.63 -1.22
N GLU A 311 -5.11 -20.74 -2.36
CA GLU A 311 -4.42 -21.94 -2.80
C GLU A 311 -3.29 -22.33 -1.85
N ALA A 312 -2.47 -21.36 -1.43
CA ALA A 312 -1.44 -21.53 -0.43
C ALA A 312 -2.01 -22.05 0.90
N VAL A 313 -3.06 -21.42 1.43
CA VAL A 313 -3.73 -21.89 2.66
C VAL A 313 -4.23 -23.33 2.50
N GLN A 314 -4.91 -23.64 1.40
CA GLN A 314 -5.47 -24.97 1.16
C GLN A 314 -4.38 -26.04 1.07
N MET A 315 -3.24 -25.76 0.45
CA MET A 315 -2.12 -26.71 0.32
C MET A 315 -1.37 -26.94 1.64
N HIS A 316 -1.38 -25.95 2.54
CA HIS A 316 -0.87 -26.10 3.91
C HIS A 316 -1.87 -26.77 4.86
N GLY A 317 -3.14 -26.91 4.46
CA GLY A 317 -4.20 -27.49 5.28
C GLY A 317 -4.39 -26.72 6.59
N GLY A 318 -4.54 -27.43 7.70
CA GLY A 318 -4.73 -26.81 9.02
C GLY A 318 -3.62 -25.85 9.44
N MET A 319 -2.36 -26.06 8.99
CA MET A 319 -1.26 -25.13 9.32
C MET A 319 -1.42 -23.78 8.62
N GLY A 320 -2.01 -23.74 7.42
CA GLY A 320 -2.17 -22.52 6.63
C GLY A 320 -3.08 -21.46 7.27
N ILE A 321 -3.94 -21.86 8.20
CA ILE A 321 -4.83 -20.96 8.94
C ILE A 321 -4.29 -20.55 10.33
N THR A 322 -3.18 -21.16 10.77
CA THR A 322 -2.52 -20.81 12.04
C THR A 322 -1.61 -19.60 11.86
N ASP A 323 -1.26 -18.94 12.97
CA ASP A 323 -0.21 -17.92 12.98
C ASP A 323 1.21 -18.55 13.13
N GLU A 324 1.37 -19.88 12.99
CA GLU A 324 2.68 -20.55 13.05
C GLU A 324 3.48 -20.42 11.74
N LEU A 325 2.81 -20.11 10.64
CA LEU A 325 3.41 -19.89 9.33
C LEU A 325 3.12 -18.47 8.82
N ALA A 326 4.01 -17.97 7.95
CA ALA A 326 3.84 -16.66 7.32
C ALA A 326 2.67 -16.60 6.30
N ILE A 327 2.14 -17.75 5.86
CA ILE A 327 1.07 -17.87 4.86
C ILE A 327 -0.17 -17.07 5.26
N GLY A 328 -0.68 -17.29 6.48
CA GLY A 328 -1.85 -16.56 6.99
C GLY A 328 -1.58 -15.07 7.15
N HIS A 329 -0.35 -14.67 7.49
CA HIS A 329 0.03 -13.26 7.59
C HIS A 329 0.00 -12.57 6.21
N ALA A 330 0.60 -13.20 5.20
CA ALA A 330 0.64 -12.66 3.84
C ALA A 330 -0.77 -12.57 3.24
N MET A 331 -1.61 -13.61 3.39
CA MET A 331 -3.00 -13.58 2.96
C MET A 331 -3.77 -12.40 3.57
N LYS A 332 -3.65 -12.18 4.88
CA LYS A 332 -4.33 -11.09 5.57
C LYS A 332 -3.89 -9.72 5.05
N ARG A 333 -2.60 -9.54 4.70
CA ARG A 333 -2.09 -8.30 4.09
C ARG A 333 -2.66 -8.09 2.70
N VAL A 334 -2.71 -9.13 1.85
CA VAL A 334 -3.39 -9.09 0.54
C VAL A 334 -4.84 -8.61 0.70
N MET A 335 -5.58 -9.11 1.69
CA MET A 335 -6.97 -8.70 1.94
C MET A 335 -7.12 -7.20 2.25
N VAL A 336 -6.15 -6.60 2.94
CA VAL A 336 -6.14 -5.17 3.26
C VAL A 336 -5.79 -4.35 2.02
N LEU A 337 -4.70 -4.69 1.33
CA LEU A 337 -4.23 -3.99 0.13
C LEU A 337 -5.26 -4.03 -1.01
N ALA A 338 -5.94 -5.16 -1.19
CA ALA A 338 -6.98 -5.34 -2.20
C ALA A 338 -8.21 -4.44 -1.99
N ARG A 339 -8.34 -3.79 -0.83
CA ARG A 339 -9.43 -2.85 -0.50
C ARG A 339 -8.97 -1.40 -0.34
N LEU A 340 -7.67 -1.18 -0.19
CA LEU A 340 -7.09 0.16 -0.06
C LEU A 340 -7.44 1.00 -1.32
N PHE A 341 -8.16 2.11 -1.18
CA PHE A 341 -8.61 2.94 -2.33
C PHE A 341 -9.44 2.22 -3.41
N GLY A 342 -10.13 1.13 -3.10
CA GLY A 342 -11.00 0.45 -4.05
C GLY A 342 -10.87 -1.07 -4.01
N ASP A 343 -12.01 -1.75 -4.08
CA ASP A 343 -12.10 -3.19 -4.33
C ASP A 343 -12.21 -3.50 -5.83
N THR A 344 -12.11 -4.78 -6.19
CA THR A 344 -12.17 -5.26 -7.58
C THR A 344 -13.38 -4.73 -8.32
N ASP A 345 -14.58 -4.80 -7.74
CA ASP A 345 -15.81 -4.35 -8.39
C ASP A 345 -15.79 -2.85 -8.70
N THR A 346 -15.36 -2.03 -7.73
CA THR A 346 -15.23 -0.58 -7.91
C THR A 346 -14.21 -0.25 -8.99
N LEU A 347 -13.03 -0.89 -8.93
CA LEU A 347 -11.94 -0.62 -9.85
C LEU A 347 -12.23 -1.09 -11.28
N LEU A 348 -12.96 -2.20 -11.47
CA LEU A 348 -13.43 -2.64 -12.78
C LEU A 348 -14.46 -1.68 -13.36
N ALA A 349 -15.36 -1.14 -12.54
CA ALA A 349 -16.31 -0.12 -12.97
C ALA A 349 -15.59 1.15 -13.42
N GLU A 350 -14.61 1.63 -12.64
CA GLU A 350 -13.77 2.77 -13.01
C GLU A 350 -12.98 2.51 -14.31
N TYR A 351 -12.37 1.33 -14.45
CA TYR A 351 -11.63 0.94 -15.65
C TYR A 351 -12.51 0.96 -16.92
N GLY A 352 -13.75 0.43 -16.81
CA GLY A 352 -14.71 0.41 -17.92
C GLY A 352 -15.26 1.78 -18.28
N LEU A 353 -15.45 2.68 -17.31
CA LEU A 353 -15.88 4.06 -17.57
C LEU A 353 -14.78 4.88 -18.28
N ALA A 354 -13.52 4.68 -17.89
CA ALA A 354 -12.39 5.36 -18.51
C ALA A 354 -12.17 4.96 -19.99
N GLU A 355 -12.60 3.76 -20.40
CA GLU A 355 -12.57 3.35 -21.81
C GLU A 355 -13.46 4.24 -22.71
N ASN A 356 -14.62 4.64 -22.20
CA ASN A 356 -15.54 5.50 -22.95
C ASN A 356 -15.08 6.96 -23.02
N ALA A 357 -14.29 7.43 -22.04
CA ALA A 357 -13.77 8.79 -22.00
C ALA A 357 -12.56 8.99 -22.92
N ILE A 358 -11.73 7.95 -23.13
CA ILE A 358 -10.56 8.00 -24.03
C ILE A 358 -10.97 7.82 -25.51
N ALA A 359 -12.13 7.21 -25.76
CA ALA A 359 -12.66 7.00 -27.12
C ALA A 359 -13.48 8.17 -27.68
N ALA A 360 -13.72 9.22 -26.88
CA ALA A 360 -14.53 10.40 -27.22
C ALA A 360 -13.65 11.63 -27.53
#